data_AF-A0A8T3KNU7-F1
#
_entry.id   AF-A0A8T3KNU7-F1
#
_cell.length_a   1.000
_cell.length_b   1.000
_cell.length_c   1.000
_cell.angle_alpha   90.00
_cell.angle_beta   90.00
_cell.angle_gamma   90.00
#
_symmetry.space_group_name_H-M   'P 1'
#
loop_
_entity.id
_entity.type
_entity.pdbx_description
1 polymer ?
#
loop_
_entity_poly.entity_id
_entity_poly.type
_entity_poly.pdbx_seq_one_letter_code
_entity_poly.pdbx_strand_id
1 'polypeptide(L)'
;MANRILTAEGWTQRVRDKIGVDIAYLPDSVLEQPECITVAEANIIAQIPDYTAATGDARVYLEAAVVCECAVLLCPGMPARLPKMSQGPHARYDVDTDWTEKKKELAAERDGNVGKVREALAPGSVTTTNFFTVTHPSRRWCR
;
A
#
# COMPACT_ATOMS: atom_id res chain seq x y z
N MET A 1 18.23 0.39 -14.40
CA MET A 1 18.37 -0.91 -13.67
C MET A 1 17.07 -1.66 -13.85
N ALA A 2 17.11 -2.99 -13.94
CA ALA A 2 15.88 -3.78 -14.04
C ALA A 2 15.21 -3.90 -12.66
N ASN A 3 13.88 -3.80 -12.64
CA ASN A 3 13.07 -4.02 -11.45
C ASN A 3 13.17 -5.47 -10.98
N ARG A 4 13.13 -5.71 -9.66
CA ARG A 4 13.29 -7.06 -9.07
C ARG A 4 11.96 -7.76 -8.87
N ILE A 5 10.93 -7.03 -8.48
CA ILE A 5 9.59 -7.55 -8.18
C ILE A 5 8.61 -7.13 -9.27
N LEU A 6 8.54 -5.84 -9.60
CA LEU A 6 7.60 -5.36 -10.63
C LEU A 6 8.22 -5.47 -12.02
N THR A 7 8.26 -6.69 -12.56
CA THR A 7 8.78 -7.00 -13.90
C THR A 7 7.72 -7.03 -14.99
N ALA A 8 6.43 -7.08 -14.61
CA ALA A 8 5.32 -7.07 -15.54
C ALA A 8 5.11 -5.68 -16.16
N GLU A 9 4.74 -5.62 -17.44
CA GLU A 9 4.37 -4.37 -18.11
C GLU A 9 3.10 -3.76 -17.48
N GLY A 10 2.98 -2.43 -17.52
CA GLY A 10 1.80 -1.71 -17.02
C GLY A 10 1.73 -1.52 -15.50
N TRP A 11 2.78 -1.86 -14.75
CA TRP A 11 2.83 -1.61 -13.30
C TRP A 11 2.70 -0.12 -12.93
N THR A 12 3.18 0.79 -13.79
CA THR A 12 3.04 2.25 -13.60
C THR A 12 1.58 2.67 -13.59
N GLN A 13 0.76 2.07 -14.47
CA GLN A 13 -0.68 2.29 -14.49
C GLN A 13 -1.35 1.76 -13.22
N ARG A 14 -0.95 0.58 -12.72
CA ARG A 14 -1.47 0.05 -11.45
C ARG A 14 -1.21 0.99 -10.28
N VAL A 15 -0.04 1.63 -10.21
CA VAL A 15 0.28 2.64 -9.18
C VAL A 15 -0.63 3.86 -9.34
N ARG A 16 -0.82 4.36 -10.56
CA ARG A 16 -1.72 5.49 -10.84
C ARG A 16 -3.17 5.18 -10.46
N ASP A 17 -3.68 4.03 -10.86
CA ASP A 17 -5.04 3.58 -10.56
C ASP A 17 -5.23 3.45 -9.04
N LYS A 18 -4.19 3.01 -8.32
CA LYS A 18 -4.21 2.88 -6.86
C LYS A 18 -4.28 4.23 -6.16
N ILE A 19 -3.54 5.22 -6.65
CA ILE A 19 -3.56 6.58 -6.11
C ILE A 19 -4.78 7.36 -6.64
N GLY A 20 -5.37 6.96 -7.76
CA GLY A 20 -6.44 7.68 -8.45
C GLY A 20 -5.96 8.96 -9.11
N VAL A 21 -4.77 8.95 -9.72
CA VAL A 21 -4.15 10.12 -10.38
C VAL A 21 -3.90 9.81 -11.84
N ASP A 22 -4.26 10.75 -12.72
CA ASP A 22 -4.06 10.62 -14.16
C ASP A 22 -2.58 10.74 -14.57
N ILE A 23 -2.22 10.13 -15.71
CA ILE A 23 -0.88 10.17 -16.29
C ILE A 23 -0.39 11.60 -16.55
N ALA A 24 -1.29 12.54 -16.81
CA ALA A 24 -0.96 13.96 -17.00
C ALA A 24 -0.28 14.59 -15.78
N TYR A 25 -0.61 14.12 -14.56
CA TYR A 25 -0.03 14.62 -13.30
C TYR A 25 1.06 13.70 -12.74
N LEU A 26 1.06 12.43 -13.14
CA LEU A 26 2.03 11.43 -12.72
C LEU A 26 2.54 10.62 -13.92
N PRO A 27 3.46 11.19 -14.72
CA PRO A 27 4.01 10.51 -15.89
C PRO A 27 4.91 9.34 -15.50
N ASP A 28 5.08 8.39 -16.41
CA ASP A 28 5.90 7.18 -16.19
C ASP A 28 7.34 7.51 -15.78
N SER A 29 7.90 8.58 -16.36
CA SER A 29 9.26 9.05 -16.07
C SER A 29 9.50 9.38 -14.60
N VAL A 30 8.45 9.66 -13.82
CA VAL A 30 8.55 9.92 -12.39
C VAL A 30 8.42 8.64 -11.57
N LEU A 31 7.58 7.70 -12.01
CA LEU A 31 7.43 6.40 -11.37
C LEU A 31 8.67 5.52 -11.56
N GLU A 32 9.30 5.61 -12.73
CA GLU A 32 10.52 4.90 -13.08
C GLU A 32 11.78 5.44 -12.37
N GLN A 33 11.67 6.53 -11.62
CA GLN A 33 12.79 7.04 -10.84
C GLN A 33 13.21 6.02 -9.77
N PRO A 34 14.53 5.87 -9.53
CA PRO A 34 15.02 4.90 -8.56
C PRO A 34 14.52 5.18 -7.14
N GLU A 35 14.25 6.44 -6.81
CA GLU A 35 13.70 6.86 -5.52
C GLU A 35 12.27 6.34 -5.29
N CYS A 36 11.53 6.02 -6.35
CA CYS A 36 10.19 5.47 -6.27
C CYS A 36 10.22 3.94 -6.31
N ILE A 37 10.70 3.35 -7.41
CA ILE A 37 10.62 1.89 -7.61
C ILE A 37 11.69 1.14 -6.82
N THR A 38 12.95 1.56 -6.88
CA THR A 38 14.06 0.82 -6.26
C THR A 38 13.98 0.89 -4.73
N VAL A 39 13.61 2.04 -4.17
CA VAL A 39 13.41 2.19 -2.73
C VAL A 39 12.20 1.39 -2.25
N ALA A 40 11.08 1.42 -2.97
CA ALA A 40 9.90 0.62 -2.62
C ALA A 40 10.22 -0.88 -2.59
N GLU A 41 10.90 -1.39 -3.62
CA GLU A 41 11.31 -2.79 -3.67
C GLU A 41 12.30 -3.11 -2.54
N ALA A 42 13.27 -2.25 -2.25
CA ALA A 42 14.22 -2.45 -1.16
C ALA A 42 13.52 -2.53 0.20
N ASN A 43 12.53 -1.67 0.46
CA ASN A 43 11.75 -1.66 1.69
C ASN A 43 10.96 -2.96 1.87
N ILE A 44 10.31 -3.46 0.82
CA ILE A 44 9.53 -4.71 0.87
C ILE A 44 10.47 -5.92 1.02
N ILE A 45 11.59 -5.96 0.29
CA ILE A 45 12.58 -7.04 0.39
C ILE A 45 13.19 -7.09 1.80
N ALA A 46 13.41 -5.94 2.44
CA ALA A 46 13.87 -5.90 3.83
C ALA A 46 12.86 -6.53 4.80
N GLN A 47 11.56 -6.45 4.51
CA GLN A 47 10.50 -7.06 5.32
C GLN A 47 10.26 -8.55 5.01
N ILE A 48 10.52 -8.97 3.77
CA ILE A 48 10.34 -10.33 3.28
C ILE A 48 11.64 -10.75 2.56
N PRO A 49 12.67 -11.20 3.28
CA PRO A 49 13.93 -11.61 2.66
C PRO A 49 13.76 -12.79 1.70
N ASP A 50 12.80 -13.69 1.96
CA ASP A 50 12.52 -14.88 1.14
C ASP A 50 11.49 -14.64 0.03
N TYR A 51 11.40 -13.39 -0.48
CA TYR A 51 10.39 -13.00 -1.48
C TYR A 51 10.45 -13.81 -2.78
N THR A 52 11.60 -14.42 -3.11
CA THR A 52 11.79 -15.26 -4.30
C THR A 52 11.05 -16.59 -4.22
N ALA A 53 10.69 -17.05 -3.01
CA ALA A 53 9.88 -18.25 -2.81
C ALA A 53 8.38 -17.98 -3.03
N ALA A 54 7.95 -16.71 -3.13
CA ALA A 54 6.56 -16.36 -3.35
C ALA A 54 6.13 -16.71 -4.77
N THR A 55 5.24 -17.69 -4.89
CA THR A 55 4.66 -18.16 -6.17
C THR A 55 3.13 -18.12 -6.10
N GLY A 56 2.45 -18.20 -7.27
CA GLY A 56 0.99 -18.16 -7.35
C GLY A 56 0.39 -16.90 -6.71
N ASP A 57 -0.59 -17.07 -5.84
CA ASP A 57 -1.29 -15.95 -5.17
C ASP A 57 -0.36 -15.12 -4.28
N ALA A 58 0.65 -15.74 -3.65
CA ALA A 58 1.63 -15.02 -2.83
C ALA A 58 2.42 -14.01 -3.67
N ARG A 59 2.70 -14.34 -4.93
CA ARG A 59 3.36 -13.43 -5.87
C ARG A 59 2.46 -12.22 -6.20
N VAL A 60 1.16 -12.45 -6.39
CA VAL A 60 0.18 -11.38 -6.64
C VAL A 60 0.10 -10.42 -5.46
N TYR A 61 0.07 -10.94 -4.22
CA TYR A 61 0.09 -10.11 -3.02
C TYR A 61 1.41 -9.35 -2.84
N LEU A 62 2.54 -9.96 -3.20
CA LEU A 62 3.85 -9.30 -3.16
C LEU A 62 3.91 -8.11 -4.13
N GLU A 63 3.45 -8.29 -5.38
CA GLU A 63 3.38 -7.22 -6.36
C GLU A 63 2.43 -6.10 -5.91
N ALA A 64 1.27 -6.46 -5.36
CA ALA A 64 0.32 -5.49 -4.82
C ALA A 64 0.92 -4.69 -3.64
N ALA A 65 1.72 -5.34 -2.77
CA ALA A 65 2.41 -4.67 -1.68
C ALA A 65 3.43 -3.64 -2.20
N VAL A 66 4.23 -3.98 -3.22
CA VAL A 66 5.18 -3.03 -3.83
C VAL A 66 4.46 -1.85 -4.48
N VAL A 67 3.35 -2.10 -5.18
CA VAL A 67 2.53 -1.02 -5.77
C VAL A 67 2.01 -0.05 -4.69
N CYS A 68 1.54 -0.58 -3.56
CA CYS A 68 1.10 0.24 -2.43
C CYS A 68 2.28 1.02 -1.81
N GLU A 69 3.46 0.41 -1.68
CA GLU A 69 4.65 1.09 -1.17
C GLU A 69 5.08 2.26 -2.09
N CYS A 70 5.10 2.05 -3.40
CA CYS A 70 5.34 3.15 -4.36
C CYS A 70 4.32 4.28 -4.15
N ALA A 71 3.04 3.95 -3.99
CA ALA A 71 2.00 4.93 -3.73
C ALA A 71 2.23 5.72 -2.43
N VAL A 72 2.62 5.05 -1.34
CA VAL A 72 2.95 5.67 -0.04
C VAL A 72 4.11 6.64 -0.14
N LEU A 73 5.16 6.31 -0.91
CA LEU A 73 6.31 7.17 -1.14
C LEU A 73 5.95 8.43 -1.94
N LEU A 74 4.97 8.32 -2.83
CA LEU A 74 4.52 9.41 -3.69
C LEU A 74 3.55 10.37 -2.99
N CYS A 75 2.75 9.89 -2.03
CA CYS A 75 1.74 10.69 -1.32
C CYS A 75 2.23 12.07 -0.82
N PRO A 76 3.42 12.22 -0.18
CA PRO A 76 3.89 13.52 0.29
C PRO A 76 4.13 14.56 -0.83
N GLY A 77 4.44 14.11 -2.05
CA GLY A 77 4.70 14.96 -3.21
C GLY A 77 3.46 15.32 -4.02
N MET A 78 2.33 14.63 -3.80
CA MET A 78 1.10 14.83 -4.57
C MET A 78 0.43 16.21 -4.42
N PRO A 79 0.38 16.83 -3.23
CA PRO A 79 -0.18 18.18 -3.07
C PRO A 79 0.49 19.26 -3.94
N ALA A 80 1.76 19.05 -4.32
CA ALA A 80 2.51 19.98 -5.15
C ALA A 80 2.25 19.78 -6.66
N ARG A 81 1.80 18.58 -7.06
CA ARG A 81 1.61 18.21 -8.47
C ARG A 81 0.19 18.45 -8.96
N LEU A 82 -0.78 18.36 -8.05
CA LEU A 82 -2.18 18.53 -8.38
C LEU A 82 -2.60 20.00 -8.20
N PRO A 83 -3.43 20.53 -9.10
CA PRO A 83 -3.97 21.87 -8.94
C PRO A 83 -4.87 21.90 -7.69
N LYS A 84 -4.61 22.86 -6.79
CA LYS A 84 -5.42 23.05 -5.57
C LYS A 84 -6.89 23.37 -5.86
N MET A 85 -7.20 23.86 -7.05
CA MET A 85 -8.58 24.16 -7.47
C MET A 85 -8.81 23.75 -8.91
N SER A 86 -9.94 23.08 -9.15
CA SER A 86 -10.45 22.87 -10.52
C SER A 86 -11.55 23.89 -10.79
N GLN A 87 -11.35 24.74 -11.81
CA GLN A 87 -12.38 25.69 -12.26
C GLN A 87 -13.04 25.20 -13.55
N GLY A 88 -14.32 24.88 -13.46
CA GLY A 88 -15.19 24.69 -14.62
C GLY A 88 -15.96 25.98 -14.98
N PRO A 89 -16.57 26.07 -16.17
CA PRO A 89 -17.30 27.27 -16.63
C PRO A 89 -18.43 27.76 -15.71
N HIS A 90 -18.96 26.89 -14.84
CA HIS A 90 -20.09 27.19 -13.97
C HIS A 90 -19.90 26.78 -12.49
N ALA A 91 -18.74 26.26 -12.10
CA ALA A 91 -18.48 25.86 -10.71
C ALA A 91 -16.97 25.76 -10.41
N ARG A 92 -16.60 26.11 -9.17
CA ARG A 92 -15.27 25.87 -8.62
C ARG A 92 -15.39 24.74 -7.60
N TYR A 93 -14.62 23.68 -7.78
CA TYR A 93 -14.54 22.60 -6.81
C TYR A 93 -13.15 22.62 -6.18
N ASP A 94 -13.13 22.66 -4.85
CA ASP A 94 -11.92 22.44 -4.07
C ASP A 94 -11.66 20.93 -4.08
N VAL A 95 -10.51 20.51 -4.59
CA VAL A 95 -10.11 19.09 -4.57
C VAL A 95 -9.19 18.92 -3.37
N ASP A 96 -9.76 19.06 -2.18
CA ASP A 96 -9.02 18.85 -0.95
C ASP A 96 -8.98 17.34 -0.67
N THR A 97 -7.93 16.68 -1.14
CA THR A 97 -7.66 15.28 -0.83
C THR A 97 -6.73 15.23 0.36
N ASP A 98 -7.14 14.59 1.46
CA ASP A 98 -6.24 14.34 2.60
C ASP A 98 -5.21 13.27 2.22
N TRP A 99 -4.06 13.74 1.74
CA TRP A 99 -2.93 12.88 1.37
C TRP A 99 -2.29 12.16 2.56
N THR A 100 -2.49 12.67 3.78
CA THR A 100 -1.99 12.04 5.01
C THR A 100 -2.85 10.86 5.38
N GLU A 101 -4.17 11.00 5.30
CA GLU A 101 -5.12 9.89 5.48
C GLU A 101 -4.93 8.83 4.40
N LYS A 102 -4.87 9.24 3.13
CA LYS A 102 -4.64 8.33 2.00
C LYS A 102 -3.34 7.55 2.12
N LYS A 103 -2.27 8.20 2.62
CA LYS A 103 -1.00 7.53 2.92
C LYS A 103 -1.16 6.44 3.98
N LYS A 104 -1.96 6.69 5.03
CA LYS A 104 -2.21 5.70 6.10
C LYS A 104 -3.00 4.50 5.57
N GLU A 105 -4.03 4.74 4.76
CA GLU A 105 -4.82 3.68 4.12
C GLU A 105 -3.95 2.79 3.23
N LEU A 106 -3.13 3.40 2.37
CA LEU A 106 -2.22 2.69 1.49
C LEU A 106 -1.15 1.91 2.27
N ALA A 107 -0.64 2.47 3.38
CA ALA A 107 0.28 1.77 4.26
C ALA A 107 -0.37 0.57 4.96
N ALA A 108 -1.61 0.72 5.44
CA ALA A 108 -2.36 -0.37 6.05
C ALA A 108 -2.64 -1.50 5.05
N GLU A 109 -2.98 -1.16 3.80
CA GLU A 109 -3.17 -2.16 2.74
C GLU A 109 -1.86 -2.87 2.37
N ARG A 110 -0.75 -2.14 2.27
CA ARG A 110 0.59 -2.73 2.11
C ARG A 110 0.87 -3.73 3.22
N ASP A 111 0.65 -3.34 4.48
CA ASP A 111 0.92 -4.18 5.64
C ASP A 111 0.03 -5.43 5.65
N GLY A 112 -1.22 -5.30 5.23
CA GLY A 112 -2.13 -6.43 5.02
C GLY A 112 -1.65 -7.39 3.94
N ASN A 113 -1.17 -6.87 2.80
CA ASN A 113 -0.63 -7.69 1.72
C ASN A 113 0.69 -8.37 2.13
N VAL A 114 1.59 -7.66 2.82
CA VAL A 114 2.81 -8.25 3.42
C VAL A 114 2.45 -9.36 4.41
N GLY A 115 1.42 -9.16 5.23
CA GLY A 115 0.89 -10.17 6.15
C GLY A 115 0.45 -11.44 5.41
N LYS A 116 -0.33 -11.31 4.33
CA LYS A 116 -0.76 -12.44 3.49
C LYS A 116 0.42 -13.17 2.83
N VAL A 117 1.43 -12.43 2.36
CA VAL A 117 2.64 -13.05 1.80
C VAL A 117 3.38 -13.85 2.87
N ARG A 118 3.54 -13.30 4.08
CA ARG A 118 4.17 -13.99 5.20
C ARG A 118 3.40 -15.25 5.60
N GLU A 119 2.08 -15.18 5.67
CA GLU A 119 1.24 -16.34 5.95
C GLU A 119 1.35 -17.42 4.87
N ALA A 120 1.37 -17.01 3.59
CA ALA A 120 1.53 -17.95 2.48
C ALA A 120 2.93 -18.62 2.45
N LEU A 121 3.99 -17.89 2.83
CA LEU A 121 5.35 -18.42 2.88
C LEU A 121 5.62 -19.26 4.14
N ALA A 122 4.95 -18.94 5.24
CA ALA A 122 5.13 -19.61 6.53
C ALA A 122 3.75 -19.78 7.24
N PRO A 123 2.92 -20.74 6.79
CA PRO A 123 1.60 -20.96 7.36
C PRO A 123 1.73 -21.34 8.84
N GLY A 124 1.09 -20.56 9.71
CA GLY A 124 1.09 -20.76 11.16
C GLY A 124 2.09 -19.92 11.98
N SER A 125 2.89 -19.04 11.35
CA SER A 125 3.78 -18.13 12.10
C SER A 125 3.06 -16.91 12.70
N VAL A 126 1.89 -16.54 12.17
CA VAL A 126 1.08 -15.45 12.69
C VAL A 126 0.18 -16.01 13.78
N THR A 127 0.55 -15.77 15.04
CA THR A 127 -0.33 -16.04 16.17
C THR A 127 -1.48 -15.03 16.10
N THR A 128 -2.58 -15.42 15.47
CA THR A 128 -3.87 -14.74 15.61
C THR A 128 -4.23 -14.79 17.09
N THR A 129 -3.80 -13.78 17.83
CA THR A 129 -4.10 -13.66 19.25
C THR A 129 -5.56 -13.26 19.34
N ASN A 130 -6.43 -14.27 19.46
CA ASN A 130 -7.83 -14.05 19.75
C ASN A 130 -7.91 -13.38 21.14
N PHE A 131 -7.99 -12.05 21.17
CA PHE A 131 -8.28 -11.29 22.39
C PHE A 131 -9.75 -11.48 22.75
N PHE A 132 -10.11 -12.65 23.28
CA PHE A 132 -11.30 -12.76 24.09
C PHE A 132 -10.86 -13.00 25.53
N THR A 133 -11.17 -12.05 26.41
CA THR A 133 -11.03 -12.23 27.85
C THR A 133 -12.41 -12.51 28.40
N VAL A 134 -12.70 -13.77 28.72
CA VAL A 134 -13.92 -14.10 29.50
C VAL A 134 -13.70 -13.62 30.93
N THR A 135 -14.31 -12.48 31.26
CA THR A 135 -14.49 -12.06 32.64
C THR A 135 -15.69 -12.84 33.20
N HIS A 136 -15.44 -13.74 34.15
CA HIS A 136 -16.52 -14.45 34.83
C HIS A 136 -17.26 -13.47 35.75
N PRO A 137 -18.57 -13.20 35.58
CA PRO A 137 -19.31 -12.38 36.52
C PRO A 137 -19.54 -13.16 37.82
N SER A 138 -18.93 -12.73 38.92
CA SER A 138 -19.19 -13.33 40.23
C SER A 138 -20.60 -12.94 40.71
N ARG A 139 -21.52 -13.90 40.80
CA ARG A 139 -22.84 -13.67 41.42
C ARG A 139 -22.69 -13.68 42.95
N ARG A 140 -22.62 -12.50 43.58
CA ARG A 140 -22.85 -12.37 45.02
C ARG A 140 -24.36 -12.43 45.27
N TRP A 141 -24.82 -13.52 45.87
CA TRP A 141 -26.15 -13.59 46.46
C TRP A 141 -26.10 -12.85 47.80
N CYS A 142 -26.75 -11.69 47.89
CA CYS A 142 -26.98 -11.03 49.17
C CYS A 142 -28.00 -11.85 49.96
N ARG A 143 -27.63 -12.25 51.18
CA ARG A 143 -28.51 -12.84 52.19
C ARG A 143 -29.07 -11.74 53.08
#